data_AF-A0A0G3XKP3-F1
#
_entry.id   AF-A0A0G3XKP3-F1
#
_cell.length_a   1.000
_cell.length_b   1.000
_cell.length_c   1.000
_cell.angle_alpha   90.00
_cell.angle_beta   90.00
_cell.angle_gamma   90.00
#
_symmetry.space_group_name_H-M   'P 1'
#
loop_
_entity.id
_entity.type
_entity.pdbx_description
1 polymer ?
#
loop_
_entity_poly.entity_id
_entity_poly.type
_entity_poly.pdbx_seq_one_letter_code
_entity_poly.pdbx_strand_id
1 'polypeptide(L)'
;MIGTAILSLAMLAGAPPIVTITCERDDKGNCIFDYSPKPLSRVAGPDREEARAYYRPYFECYYQSLVGNEGFGTSEGKKAVDAMMKAASECSRTRDIGDAALDNLLVERAVYGDEARRKFVQNNFRREERWAFLDARAGEDGLAEKLSTTSKAFYEAIFQ
;
A
#
# COMPACT_ATOMS: atom_id res chain seq x y z
N MET A 1 20.20 -38.46 6.65
CA MET A 1 21.64 -38.19 6.45
C MET A 1 21.77 -36.73 6.05
N ILE A 2 22.38 -35.90 6.90
CA ILE A 2 22.59 -34.48 6.65
C ILE A 2 23.97 -34.35 6.00
N GLY A 3 24.03 -33.99 4.72
CA GLY A 3 25.29 -33.75 4.01
C GLY A 3 25.49 -32.25 3.84
N THR A 4 26.48 -31.69 4.51
CA THR A 4 26.90 -30.29 4.36
C THR A 4 28.10 -30.24 3.42
N ALA A 5 28.00 -29.54 2.29
CA ALA A 5 29.15 -29.19 1.47
C ALA A 5 29.42 -27.69 1.63
N ILE A 6 30.58 -27.33 2.19
CA ILE A 6 31.09 -25.97 2.23
C ILE A 6 32.14 -25.85 1.13
N LEU A 7 31.89 -24.95 0.18
CA LEU A 7 32.94 -24.43 -0.69
C LEU A 7 32.95 -22.91 -0.49
N SER A 8 34.09 -22.38 -0.05
CA SER A 8 34.34 -20.94 0.03
C SER A 8 35.49 -20.58 -0.90
N LEU A 9 35.28 -19.60 -1.78
CA LEU A 9 36.30 -18.59 -2.12
C LEU A 9 35.61 -17.30 -2.58
N ALA A 10 36.20 -16.18 -2.15
CA ALA A 10 35.64 -14.84 -2.11
C ALA A 10 35.61 -14.09 -3.45
N MET A 11 34.72 -13.11 -3.59
CA MET A 11 35.05 -11.68 -3.83
C MET A 11 33.77 -10.82 -3.84
N LEU A 12 33.89 -9.59 -3.31
CA LEU A 12 32.83 -8.59 -3.19
C LEU A 12 32.30 -8.12 -4.56
N ALA A 13 31.00 -8.26 -4.75
CA ALA A 13 30.12 -7.31 -5.43
C ALA A 13 28.70 -7.63 -4.93
N GLY A 14 27.85 -6.62 -4.74
CA GLY A 14 26.51 -6.75 -4.14
C GLY A 14 25.62 -7.79 -4.79
N ALA A 15 25.80 -9.05 -4.43
CA ALA A 15 24.91 -10.13 -4.78
C ALA A 15 23.60 -9.85 -4.04
N PRO A 16 22.45 -9.82 -4.73
CA PRO A 16 21.16 -9.73 -4.06
C PRO A 16 21.12 -10.86 -3.02
N PRO A 17 20.56 -10.62 -1.82
CA PRO A 17 20.50 -11.65 -0.79
C PRO A 17 19.94 -12.91 -1.43
N ILE A 18 20.67 -14.02 -1.36
CA ILE A 18 20.19 -15.31 -1.81
C ILE A 18 18.95 -15.58 -0.97
N VAL A 19 17.77 -15.36 -1.55
CA VAL A 19 16.51 -15.68 -0.93
C VAL A 19 16.46 -17.19 -0.86
N THR A 20 16.88 -17.75 0.26
CA THR A 20 16.65 -19.17 0.56
C THR A 20 15.15 -19.36 0.66
N ILE A 21 14.52 -19.79 -0.43
CA ILE A 21 13.12 -20.18 -0.44
C ILE A 21 13.05 -21.54 0.26
N THR A 22 12.78 -21.52 1.57
CA THR A 22 12.37 -22.71 2.32
C THR A 22 10.95 -23.07 1.89
N CYS A 23 10.81 -24.08 1.02
CA CYS A 23 9.53 -24.65 0.59
C CYS A 23 9.40 -26.08 1.11
N GLU A 24 8.17 -26.50 1.39
CA GLU A 24 7.85 -27.92 1.55
C GLU A 24 8.01 -28.63 0.19
N ARG A 25 8.50 -29.87 0.15
CA ARG A 25 8.78 -30.59 -1.11
C ARG A 25 7.87 -31.80 -1.26
N ASP A 26 7.39 -32.05 -2.47
CA ASP A 26 6.64 -33.26 -2.80
C ASP A 26 7.54 -34.50 -2.86
N ASP A 27 6.92 -35.67 -3.05
CA ASP A 27 7.60 -36.96 -3.17
C ASP A 27 8.58 -37.03 -4.37
N LYS A 28 8.53 -36.04 -5.27
CA LYS A 28 9.39 -35.87 -6.45
C LYS A 28 10.44 -34.79 -6.26
N GLY A 29 10.50 -34.16 -5.08
CA GLY A 29 11.47 -33.14 -4.72
C GLY A 29 11.18 -31.74 -5.24
N ASN A 30 10.00 -31.50 -5.83
CA ASN A 30 9.55 -30.19 -6.28
C ASN A 30 9.06 -29.37 -5.09
N CYS A 31 9.28 -28.06 -5.11
CA CYS A 31 8.62 -27.17 -4.15
C CYS A 31 7.10 -27.29 -4.30
N ILE A 32 6.43 -27.70 -3.23
CA ILE A 32 5.00 -27.51 -3.06
C ILE A 32 4.81 -26.05 -2.71
N PHE A 33 4.31 -25.29 -3.66
CA PHE A 33 3.85 -23.94 -3.40
C PHE A 33 2.53 -24.05 -2.63
N ASP A 34 2.58 -23.76 -1.34
CA ASP A 34 1.38 -23.65 -0.53
C ASP A 34 0.64 -22.36 -0.89
N TYR A 35 -0.30 -22.48 -1.82
CA TYR A 35 -1.22 -21.42 -2.21
C TYR A 35 -2.33 -21.18 -1.18
N SER A 36 -2.31 -21.86 -0.03
CA SER A 36 -3.30 -21.65 1.02
C SER A 36 -3.19 -20.23 1.58
N PRO A 37 -4.33 -19.59 1.87
CA PRO A 37 -4.34 -18.23 2.38
C PRO A 37 -3.45 -18.02 3.61
N LYS A 38 -2.41 -17.20 3.47
CA LYS A 38 -1.55 -16.81 4.59
C LYS A 38 -2.09 -15.52 5.26
N PRO A 39 -2.04 -15.44 6.59
CA PRO A 39 -2.52 -14.25 7.30
C PRO A 39 -1.67 -13.02 6.94
N LEU A 40 -2.32 -11.85 6.92
CA LEU A 40 -1.71 -10.52 6.72
C LEU A 40 -0.46 -10.27 7.58
N SER A 41 -0.38 -10.92 8.74
CA SER A 41 0.78 -10.89 9.65
C SER A 41 2.07 -11.44 9.04
N ARG A 42 2.03 -12.08 7.87
CA ARG A 42 3.22 -12.53 7.12
C ARG A 42 3.82 -11.48 6.19
N VAL A 43 3.17 -10.35 5.96
CA VAL A 43 3.85 -9.23 5.27
C VAL A 43 4.91 -8.69 6.23
N ALA A 44 6.18 -8.99 5.93
CA ALA A 44 7.31 -8.56 6.76
C ALA A 44 7.42 -7.03 6.77
N GLY A 45 8.10 -6.46 7.78
CA GLY A 45 8.29 -5.01 7.91
C GLY A 45 8.72 -4.30 6.61
N PRO A 46 9.78 -4.78 5.93
CA PRO A 46 10.22 -4.20 4.64
C PRO A 46 9.17 -4.30 3.53
N ASP A 47 8.46 -5.43 3.42
CA ASP A 47 7.39 -5.60 2.44
C ASP A 47 6.20 -4.66 2.74
N ARG A 48 5.98 -4.33 4.02
CA ARG A 48 4.92 -3.39 4.43
C ARG A 48 5.24 -1.96 3.97
N GLU A 49 6.49 -1.54 4.07
CA GLU A 49 6.92 -0.22 3.58
C GLU A 49 6.85 -0.14 2.06
N GLU A 50 7.28 -1.19 1.36
CA GLU A 50 7.15 -1.28 -0.10
C GLU A 50 5.69 -1.27 -0.55
N ALA A 51 4.84 -2.10 0.09
CA ALA A 51 3.40 -2.18 -0.20
C ALA A 51 2.69 -0.83 -0.04
N ARG A 52 3.06 -0.06 0.98
CA ARG A 52 2.54 1.29 1.18
C ARG A 52 3.03 2.26 0.11
N ALA A 53 4.31 2.17 -0.26
CA ALA A 53 4.93 3.08 -1.22
C ALA A 53 4.30 3.01 -2.62
N TYR A 54 3.70 1.89 -3.03
CA TYR A 54 2.95 1.79 -4.28
C TYR A 54 1.79 2.81 -4.40
N TYR A 55 1.26 3.29 -3.26
CA TYR A 55 0.20 4.31 -3.24
C TYR A 55 0.70 5.76 -3.20
N ARG A 56 2.01 6.01 -3.09
CA ARG A 56 2.55 7.39 -3.07
C ARG A 56 2.17 8.21 -4.31
N PRO A 57 2.29 7.68 -5.55
CA PRO A 57 1.89 8.45 -6.74
C PRO A 57 0.40 8.80 -6.74
N TYR A 58 -0.44 7.93 -6.17
CA TYR A 58 -1.86 8.22 -5.98
C TYR A 58 -2.07 9.37 -4.99
N PHE A 59 -1.41 9.34 -3.83
CA PHE A 59 -1.59 10.38 -2.82
C PHE A 59 -0.96 11.72 -3.19
N GLU A 60 0.14 11.73 -3.95
CA GLU A 60 0.69 12.97 -4.53
C GLU A 60 -0.32 13.62 -5.48
N CYS A 61 -0.86 12.85 -6.43
CA CYS A 61 -1.93 13.32 -7.33
C CYS A 61 -3.15 13.82 -6.55
N TYR A 62 -3.62 13.01 -5.59
CA TYR A 62 -4.80 13.31 -4.79
C TYR A 62 -4.62 14.62 -4.02
N TYR A 63 -3.46 14.80 -3.38
CA TYR A 63 -3.17 16.01 -2.62
C TYR A 63 -3.12 17.25 -3.50
N GLN A 64 -2.45 17.19 -4.65
CA GLN A 64 -2.39 18.29 -5.61
C GLN A 64 -3.78 18.69 -6.13
N SER A 65 -4.61 17.70 -6.49
CA SER A 65 -6.00 17.95 -6.89
C SER A 65 -6.84 18.53 -5.75
N LEU A 66 -6.69 17.99 -4.54
CA LEU A 66 -7.42 18.45 -3.37
C LEU A 66 -7.10 19.90 -3.02
N VAL A 67 -5.82 20.26 -2.93
CA VAL A 67 -5.39 21.65 -2.59
C VAL A 67 -5.82 22.65 -3.65
N GLY A 68 -5.89 22.23 -4.92
CA GLY A 68 -6.41 23.06 -6.02
C GLY A 68 -7.93 23.21 -6.06
N ASN A 69 -8.67 22.51 -5.18
CA ASN A 69 -10.12 22.51 -5.17
C ASN A 69 -10.72 23.61 -4.28
N GLU A 70 -11.79 24.26 -4.72
CA GLU A 70 -12.49 25.30 -3.96
C GLU A 70 -13.10 24.81 -2.63
N GLY A 71 -13.40 23.52 -2.50
CA GLY A 71 -13.89 22.91 -1.27
C GLY A 71 -12.78 22.57 -0.26
N PHE A 72 -11.51 22.83 -0.57
CA PHE A 72 -10.42 22.60 0.37
C PHE A 72 -10.36 23.69 1.45
N GLY A 73 -10.23 23.27 2.71
CA GLY A 73 -10.36 24.11 3.91
C GLY A 73 -11.78 24.47 4.32
N THR A 74 -12.82 23.98 3.62
CA THR A 74 -14.22 24.30 3.99
C THR A 74 -14.76 23.40 5.11
N SER A 75 -15.65 23.96 5.93
CA SER A 75 -16.49 23.21 6.87
C SER A 75 -17.85 22.82 6.28
N GLU A 76 -18.16 23.24 5.04
CA GLU A 76 -19.40 22.87 4.35
C GLU A 76 -19.34 21.41 3.86
N GLY A 77 -20.09 20.52 4.49
CA GLY A 77 -20.05 19.08 4.22
C GLY A 77 -20.17 18.71 2.73
N LYS A 78 -21.12 19.30 1.99
CA LYS A 78 -21.29 19.04 0.56
C LYS A 78 -20.04 19.42 -0.26
N LYS A 79 -19.49 20.61 -0.04
CA LYS A 79 -18.28 21.07 -0.75
C LYS A 79 -17.06 20.23 -0.38
N ALA A 80 -16.94 19.82 0.89
CA ALA A 80 -15.88 18.93 1.32
C ALA A 80 -15.97 17.54 0.65
N VAL A 81 -17.19 17.00 0.54
CA VAL A 81 -17.46 15.76 -0.20
C VAL A 81 -17.09 15.91 -1.67
N ASP A 82 -17.57 16.96 -2.33
CA ASP A 82 -17.27 17.21 -3.75
C ASP A 82 -15.75 17.34 -3.99
N ALA A 83 -15.04 18.05 -3.11
CA ALA A 83 -13.58 18.20 -3.20
C ALA A 83 -12.83 16.87 -3.05
N MET A 84 -13.13 16.11 -2.00
CA MET A 84 -12.45 14.83 -1.74
C MET A 84 -12.78 13.77 -2.79
N MET A 85 -14.04 13.71 -3.24
CA MET A 85 -14.47 12.75 -4.26
C MET A 85 -13.92 13.11 -5.64
N LYS A 86 -13.86 14.39 -5.99
CA LYS A 86 -13.23 14.85 -7.24
C LYS A 86 -11.75 14.50 -7.26
N ALA A 87 -11.00 14.80 -6.20
CA ALA A 87 -9.59 14.42 -6.10
C ALA A 87 -9.39 12.90 -6.19
N ALA A 88 -10.25 12.11 -5.54
CA ALA A 88 -10.19 10.64 -5.66
C ALA A 88 -10.48 10.15 -7.08
N SER A 89 -11.44 10.77 -7.78
CA SER A 89 -11.85 10.41 -9.13
C SER A 89 -10.78 10.74 -10.17
N GLU A 90 -10.22 11.96 -10.12
CA GLU A 90 -9.15 12.42 -11.02
C GLU A 90 -7.89 11.55 -10.91
N CYS A 91 -7.61 11.06 -9.71
CA CYS A 91 -6.45 10.21 -9.43
C CYS A 91 -6.76 8.71 -9.41
N SER A 92 -7.94 8.30 -9.88
CA SER A 92 -8.34 6.87 -9.87
C SER A 92 -7.39 5.98 -10.67
N ARG A 93 -6.87 6.48 -11.80
CA ARG A 93 -5.91 5.71 -12.62
C ARG A 93 -4.60 5.41 -11.87
N THR A 94 -4.07 6.36 -11.10
CA THR A 94 -2.84 6.12 -10.32
C THR A 94 -3.09 5.20 -9.13
N ARG A 95 -4.30 5.25 -8.54
CA ARG A 95 -4.74 4.25 -7.56
C ARG A 95 -4.76 2.85 -8.16
N ASP A 96 -5.36 2.68 -9.33
CA ASP A 96 -5.48 1.36 -9.97
C ASP A 96 -4.10 0.76 -10.32
N ILE A 97 -3.12 1.60 -10.68
CA ILE A 97 -1.71 1.19 -10.85
C ILE A 97 -1.12 0.70 -9.51
N GLY A 98 -1.36 1.43 -8.42
CA GLY A 98 -0.92 1.03 -7.08
C GLY A 98 -1.56 -0.27 -6.60
N ASP A 99 -2.87 -0.45 -6.86
CA ASP A 99 -3.59 -1.69 -6.55
C ASP A 99 -2.99 -2.89 -7.31
N ALA A 100 -2.68 -2.72 -8.60
CA ALA A 100 -2.03 -3.76 -9.40
C ALA A 100 -0.60 -4.10 -8.93
N ALA A 101 0.19 -3.08 -8.55
CA ALA A 101 1.54 -3.29 -8.02
C ALA A 101 1.53 -4.03 -6.67
N LEU A 102 0.61 -3.65 -5.77
CA LEU A 102 0.41 -4.35 -4.52
C LEU A 102 -0.05 -5.80 -4.75
N ASP A 103 -0.99 -6.01 -5.66
CA ASP A 103 -1.43 -7.36 -6.00
C ASP A 103 -0.26 -8.23 -6.47
N ASN A 104 0.60 -7.70 -7.35
CA ASN A 104 1.80 -8.41 -7.81
C ASN A 104 2.74 -8.78 -6.65
N LEU A 105 3.05 -7.85 -5.74
CA LEU A 105 3.87 -8.14 -4.56
C LEU A 105 3.23 -9.23 -3.69
N LEU A 106 1.91 -9.17 -3.48
CA LEU A 106 1.19 -10.19 -2.72
C LEU A 106 1.19 -11.55 -3.45
N VAL A 107 1.21 -11.59 -4.81
CA VAL A 107 1.50 -12.81 -5.58
C VAL A 107 2.83 -13.38 -5.15
N GLU A 108 3.88 -12.58 -5.27
CA GLU A 108 5.26 -13.01 -5.14
C GLU A 108 5.55 -13.49 -3.72
N ARG A 109 4.88 -12.89 -2.73
CA ARG A 109 4.97 -13.28 -1.31
C ARG A 109 4.02 -14.42 -0.92
N ALA A 110 3.26 -14.97 -1.86
CA ALA A 110 2.23 -15.98 -1.62
C ALA A 110 1.20 -15.58 -0.54
N VAL A 111 0.85 -14.29 -0.51
CA VAL A 111 -0.14 -13.73 0.42
C VAL A 111 -1.45 -13.57 -0.33
N TYR A 112 -2.32 -14.58 -0.27
CA TYR A 112 -3.64 -14.49 -0.88
C TYR A 112 -4.78 -14.77 0.08
N GLY A 113 -5.86 -14.01 -0.06
CA GLY A 113 -7.19 -14.44 0.31
C GLY A 113 -8.10 -14.40 -0.92
N ASP A 114 -9.37 -14.75 -0.75
CA ASP A 114 -10.41 -14.50 -1.75
C ASP A 114 -10.47 -13.02 -2.18
N GLU A 115 -11.24 -12.70 -3.23
CA GLU A 115 -11.35 -11.34 -3.76
C GLU A 115 -11.75 -10.30 -2.69
N ALA A 116 -12.63 -10.67 -1.76
CA ALA A 116 -13.07 -9.79 -0.68
C ALA A 116 -11.90 -9.46 0.26
N ARG A 117 -11.06 -10.46 0.55
CA ARG A 117 -9.87 -10.30 1.38
C ARG A 117 -8.76 -9.51 0.67
N ARG A 118 -8.62 -9.62 -0.66
CA ARG A 118 -7.69 -8.78 -1.45
C ARG A 118 -8.04 -7.30 -1.37
N LYS A 119 -9.30 -6.95 -1.63
CA LYS A 119 -9.78 -5.57 -1.50
C LYS A 119 -9.60 -5.02 -0.10
N PHE A 120 -9.82 -5.85 0.93
CA PHE A 120 -9.57 -5.46 2.32
C PHE A 120 -8.08 -5.16 2.58
N VAL A 121 -7.17 -5.99 2.08
CA VAL A 121 -5.72 -5.80 2.20
C VAL A 121 -5.28 -4.50 1.51
N GLN A 122 -5.67 -4.31 0.24
CA GLN A 122 -5.40 -3.09 -0.52
C GLN A 122 -5.89 -1.83 0.21
N ASN A 123 -7.14 -1.86 0.69
CA ASN A 123 -7.72 -0.75 1.44
C ASN A 123 -6.94 -0.43 2.73
N ASN A 124 -6.37 -1.44 3.41
CA ASN A 124 -5.55 -1.22 4.60
C ASN A 124 -4.24 -0.53 4.25
N PHE A 125 -3.47 -1.03 3.28
CA PHE A 125 -2.21 -0.42 2.85
C PHE A 125 -2.42 1.00 2.33
N ARG A 126 -3.47 1.21 1.52
CA ARG A 126 -3.85 2.53 1.04
C ARG A 126 -4.21 3.47 2.18
N ARG A 127 -4.95 3.01 3.19
CA ARG A 127 -5.29 3.83 4.37
C ARG A 127 -4.06 4.18 5.20
N GLU A 128 -3.15 3.23 5.40
CA GLU A 128 -1.89 3.48 6.13
C GLU A 128 -1.05 4.54 5.44
N GLU A 129 -0.90 4.46 4.11
CA GLU A 129 -0.16 5.47 3.37
C GLU A 129 -0.87 6.82 3.35
N ARG A 130 -2.21 6.84 3.26
CA ARG A 130 -3.01 8.09 3.33
C ARG A 130 -2.62 8.94 4.53
N TRP A 131 -2.68 8.35 5.73
CA TRP A 131 -2.45 9.07 6.98
C TRP A 131 -1.01 9.60 7.04
N ALA A 132 -0.04 8.74 6.71
CA ALA A 132 1.36 9.15 6.77
C ALA A 132 1.71 10.23 5.73
N PHE A 133 1.17 10.11 4.52
CA PHE A 133 1.54 10.99 3.41
C PHE A 133 0.83 12.34 3.47
N LEU A 134 -0.50 12.35 3.61
CA LEU A 134 -1.27 13.59 3.53
C LEU A 134 -0.99 14.53 4.70
N ASP A 135 -0.85 13.98 5.91
CA ASP A 135 -0.58 14.80 7.11
C ASP A 135 0.83 15.41 7.05
N ALA A 136 1.83 14.64 6.59
CA ALA A 136 3.19 15.14 6.38
C ALA A 136 3.22 16.24 5.32
N ARG A 137 2.59 16.02 4.16
CA ARG A 137 2.58 16.97 3.05
C ARG A 137 1.85 18.26 3.40
N ALA A 138 0.68 18.16 4.04
CA ALA A 138 -0.05 19.33 4.51
C ALA A 138 0.71 20.08 5.62
N GLY A 139 1.48 19.38 6.45
CA GLY A 139 2.38 20.00 7.42
C GLY A 139 3.49 20.81 6.75
N GLU A 140 4.17 20.24 5.75
CA GLU A 140 5.22 20.91 4.98
C GLU A 140 4.72 22.19 4.29
N ASP A 141 3.49 22.17 3.75
CA ASP A 141 2.90 23.31 3.05
C ASP A 141 2.19 24.31 3.97
N GLY A 142 2.13 24.05 5.29
CA GLY A 142 1.37 24.89 6.23
C GLY A 142 -0.15 24.83 6.05
N LEU A 143 -0.67 23.75 5.46
CA LEU A 143 -2.09 23.53 5.13
C LEU A 143 -2.77 22.48 6.04
N ALA A 144 -2.09 22.02 7.10
CA ALA A 144 -2.58 20.99 8.01
C ALA A 144 -3.98 21.29 8.60
N GLU A 145 -4.25 22.54 8.99
CA GLU A 145 -5.56 22.94 9.51
C GLU A 145 -6.67 22.85 8.45
N LYS A 146 -6.37 23.24 7.20
CA LYS A 146 -7.32 23.13 6.09
C LYS A 146 -7.64 21.68 5.76
N LEU A 147 -6.62 20.81 5.73
CA LEU A 147 -6.80 19.38 5.54
C LEU A 147 -7.68 18.77 6.64
N SER A 148 -7.43 19.14 7.90
CA SER A 148 -8.22 18.69 9.04
C SER A 148 -9.69 19.14 8.94
N THR A 149 -9.90 20.41 8.59
CA THR A 149 -11.25 21.00 8.43
C THR A 149 -12.05 20.28 7.35
N THR A 150 -11.49 20.14 6.14
CA THR A 150 -12.17 19.42 5.05
C THR A 150 -12.41 17.95 5.40
N SER A 151 -11.43 17.28 6.00
CA SER A 151 -11.58 15.87 6.40
C SER A 151 -12.71 15.68 7.41
N LYS A 152 -12.79 16.54 8.42
CA LYS A 152 -13.86 16.51 9.41
C LYS A 152 -15.23 16.72 8.76
N ALA A 153 -15.39 17.76 7.94
CA ALA A 153 -16.65 18.05 7.26
C ALA A 153 -17.07 16.93 6.30
N PHE A 154 -16.12 16.29 5.62
CA PHE A 154 -16.36 15.09 4.79
C PHE A 154 -16.90 13.91 5.62
N TYR A 155 -16.22 13.57 6.72
CA TYR A 155 -16.63 12.44 7.55
C TYR A 155 -17.99 12.68 8.21
N GLU A 156 -18.23 13.90 8.70
CA GLU A 156 -19.53 14.28 9.25
C GLU A 156 -20.64 14.16 8.18
N ALA A 157 -20.38 14.55 6.92
CA ALA A 157 -21.39 14.48 5.87
C ALA A 157 -21.72 13.06 5.37
N ILE A 158 -20.79 12.10 5.48
CA ILE A 158 -20.98 10.73 4.96
C ILE A 158 -21.50 9.76 6.02
N PHE A 159 -21.22 10.00 7.30
CA PHE A 159 -21.49 9.05 8.38
C PHE A 159 -22.55 9.55 9.40
N GLN A 160 -23.22 10.67 9.13
CA GLN A 160 -24.42 11.14 9.82
C GLN A 160 -25.68 10.73 9.05
#